data_AF-A0A1X1QMJ1-F1
#
_entry.id   AF-A0A1X1QMJ1-F1
#
_cell.length_a   1.000
_cell.length_b   1.000
_cell.length_c   1.000
_cell.angle_alpha   90.00
_cell.angle_beta   90.00
_cell.angle_gamma   90.00
#
_symmetry.space_group_name_H-M   'P 1'
#
loop_
_entity.id
_entity.type
_entity.pdbx_description
1 polymer ?
#
loop_
_entity_poly.entity_id
_entity_poly.type
_entity_poly.pdbx_seq_one_letter_code
_entity_poly.pdbx_strand_id
1 'polypeptide(L)'
;MARSTNKKVIIIRNFILHRLLNNSRTVIHDTVEEFSLTRQTVSRHLKALVDSADVLAQGETKSRKYRLATKFRISEDIEILPETEEDSIWTKLVRPHITDVEKNVMEICHYGFTEMMNNVIDHSDSKVARIHIRRTAVSIVMRITDKGIGIFKKIQGDFDLDDPRQALLELSKGKLTSDPDNHSGEGIFFTSRMFDKFMIRSGEMVYMCMPSNEDYLFESREKIFATGTAIHMSIEFDSTRDSTEVFNRFTADDDDHAFSKTHVPVFLASYDNDQLVSRSAAKRVLTRFTKFKEVWLDFQGVEKVGQAFADEIFRVYAKANPSVSLFYSNANNEVTGMVERAVNKLKETSA
;
A
#
# COMPACT_ATOMS: atom_id res chain seq x y z
N MET A 1 6.27 16.97 -39.17
CA MET A 1 7.17 17.54 -38.13
C MET A 1 6.42 18.09 -36.91
N ALA A 2 5.35 18.90 -37.05
CA ALA A 2 4.63 19.49 -35.91
C ALA A 2 4.05 18.49 -34.88
N ARG A 3 3.52 17.33 -35.30
CA ARG A 3 3.04 16.26 -34.38
C ARG A 3 4.15 15.67 -33.49
N SER A 4 5.37 15.56 -34.01
CA SER A 4 6.53 15.01 -33.28
C SER A 4 7.06 16.00 -32.24
N THR A 5 7.13 17.29 -32.60
CA THR A 5 7.52 18.37 -31.69
C THR A 5 6.56 18.49 -30.50
N ASN A 6 5.26 18.33 -30.72
CA ASN A 6 4.26 18.40 -29.63
C ASN A 6 4.40 17.21 -28.65
N LYS A 7 4.63 16.00 -29.17
CA LYS A 7 4.86 14.81 -28.33
C LYS A 7 6.10 14.96 -27.43
N LYS A 8 7.21 15.50 -27.95
CA LYS A 8 8.42 15.72 -27.16
C LYS A 8 8.21 16.77 -26.05
N VAL A 9 7.45 17.83 -26.32
CA VAL A 9 7.12 18.85 -25.31
C VAL A 9 6.29 18.26 -24.16
N ILE A 10 5.31 17.41 -24.48
CA ILE A 10 4.48 16.71 -23.48
C ILE A 10 5.36 15.82 -22.59
N ILE A 11 6.23 14.99 -23.19
CA ILE A 11 7.12 14.09 -22.46
C ILE A 11 8.02 14.87 -21.48
N ILE A 12 8.65 15.96 -21.94
CA ILE A 12 9.53 16.78 -21.08
C ILE A 12 8.75 17.39 -19.92
N ARG A 13 7.55 17.91 -20.19
CA ARG A 13 6.71 18.54 -19.16
C ARG A 13 6.22 17.53 -18.15
N ASN A 14 5.77 16.35 -18.58
CA ASN A 14 5.39 15.27 -17.68
C ASN A 14 6.57 14.87 -16.80
N PHE A 15 7.76 14.65 -17.39
CA PHE A 15 8.97 14.36 -16.60
C PHE A 15 9.22 15.40 -15.51
N ILE A 16 9.15 16.70 -15.84
CA ILE A 16 9.30 17.79 -14.85
C ILE A 16 8.25 17.64 -13.73
N LEU A 17 6.98 17.40 -14.07
CA LEU A 17 5.89 17.27 -13.11
C LEU A 17 6.11 16.07 -12.17
N HIS A 18 6.54 14.91 -12.67
CA HIS A 18 6.86 13.74 -11.84
C HIS A 18 8.08 13.96 -10.94
N ARG A 19 9.13 14.66 -11.42
CA ARG A 19 10.26 15.05 -10.55
C ARG A 19 9.80 15.97 -9.42
N LEU A 20 8.86 16.89 -9.69
CA LEU A 20 8.29 17.76 -8.67
C LEU A 20 7.35 17.03 -7.71
N LEU A 21 6.61 16.01 -8.18
CA LEU A 21 5.79 15.14 -7.32
C LEU A 21 6.65 14.46 -6.25
N ASN A 22 7.84 13.99 -6.65
CA ASN A 22 8.83 13.38 -5.77
C ASN A 22 9.68 14.39 -4.98
N ASN A 23 9.26 15.66 -4.91
CA ASN A 23 9.94 16.74 -4.21
C ASN A 23 11.41 16.96 -4.63
N SER A 24 11.78 16.65 -5.88
CA SER A 24 13.14 16.87 -6.37
C SER A 24 13.54 18.35 -6.24
N ARG A 25 14.66 18.60 -5.56
CA ARG A 25 15.29 19.93 -5.48
C ARG A 25 16.16 20.24 -6.70
N THR A 26 16.43 19.24 -7.53
CA THR A 26 17.34 19.30 -8.68
C THR A 26 16.63 19.19 -10.02
N VAL A 27 15.30 19.40 -10.07
CA VAL A 27 14.46 19.21 -11.28
C VAL A 27 15.04 19.80 -12.56
N ILE A 28 15.67 20.98 -12.51
CA ILE A 28 16.31 21.60 -13.68
C ILE A 28 17.50 20.77 -14.16
N HIS A 29 18.37 20.36 -13.24
CA HIS A 29 19.54 19.54 -13.54
C HIS A 29 19.12 18.19 -14.12
N ASP A 30 18.20 17.51 -13.42
CA ASP A 30 17.68 16.20 -13.82
C ASP A 30 17.10 16.24 -15.25
N THR A 31 16.35 17.29 -15.58
CA THR A 31 15.74 17.44 -16.92
C THR A 31 16.77 17.78 -17.99
N VAL A 32 17.83 18.53 -17.63
CA VAL A 32 18.94 18.84 -18.55
C VAL A 32 19.67 17.56 -18.93
N GLU A 33 20.00 16.72 -17.96
CA GLU A 33 20.70 15.45 -18.18
C GLU A 33 19.85 14.48 -19.00
N GLU A 34 18.61 14.23 -18.57
CA GLU A 34 17.72 13.25 -19.19
C GLU A 34 17.47 13.55 -20.68
N PHE A 35 17.22 14.81 -21.03
CA PHE A 35 16.84 15.19 -22.39
C PHE A 35 17.96 15.86 -23.20
N SER A 36 19.17 15.97 -22.63
CA SER A 36 20.30 16.71 -23.21
C SER A 36 19.92 18.13 -23.65
N LEU A 37 19.18 18.85 -22.80
CA LEU A 37 18.66 20.19 -23.09
C LEU A 37 19.50 21.29 -22.44
N THR A 38 19.45 22.50 -22.99
CA THR A 38 20.02 23.66 -22.28
C THR A 38 19.15 24.03 -21.07
N ARG A 39 19.76 24.55 -19.99
CA ARG A 39 19.03 25.09 -18.83
C ARG A 39 17.99 26.14 -19.23
N GLN A 40 18.28 26.94 -20.25
CA GLN A 40 17.35 27.93 -20.81
C GLN A 40 16.10 27.25 -21.41
N THR A 41 16.26 26.12 -22.10
CA THR A 41 15.13 25.36 -22.65
C THR A 41 14.27 24.76 -21.54
N VAL A 42 14.87 24.13 -20.54
CA VAL A 42 14.13 23.62 -19.36
C VAL A 42 13.40 24.76 -18.63
N SER A 43 14.03 25.93 -18.49
CA SER A 43 13.40 27.11 -17.88
C SER A 43 12.18 27.60 -18.66
N ARG A 44 12.17 27.49 -20.00
CA ARG A 44 10.97 27.78 -20.82
C ARG A 44 9.84 26.78 -20.57
N HIS A 45 10.15 25.48 -20.43
CA HIS A 45 9.15 24.48 -20.08
C HIS A 45 8.55 24.74 -18.69
N LEU A 46 9.39 25.02 -17.68
CA LEU A 46 8.94 25.38 -16.34
C LEU A 46 8.11 26.66 -16.33
N LYS A 47 8.52 27.69 -17.09
CA LYS A 47 7.73 28.92 -17.24
C LYS A 47 6.35 28.61 -17.81
N ALA A 48 6.26 27.80 -18.86
CA ALA A 48 4.97 27.41 -19.42
C ALA A 48 4.09 26.63 -18.42
N LEU A 49 4.68 25.76 -17.59
CA LEU A 49 3.95 25.03 -16.53
C LEU A 49 3.51 25.96 -15.37
N VAL A 50 4.24 27.04 -15.13
CA VAL A 50 3.82 28.10 -14.19
C VAL A 50 2.70 28.93 -14.80
N ASP A 51 2.81 29.29 -16.07
CA ASP A 51 1.81 30.07 -16.80
C ASP A 51 0.48 29.29 -16.94
N SER A 52 0.51 27.94 -17.03
CA SER A 52 -0.67 27.05 -16.96
C SER A 52 -1.14 26.73 -15.53
N ALA A 53 -0.50 27.30 -14.50
CA ALA A 53 -0.75 27.04 -13.09
C ALA A 53 -0.63 25.56 -12.68
N ASP A 54 0.15 24.74 -13.40
CA ASP A 54 0.47 23.35 -13.01
C ASP A 54 1.59 23.31 -11.98
N VAL A 55 2.45 24.32 -11.99
CA VAL A 55 3.59 24.50 -11.10
C VAL A 55 3.52 25.86 -10.43
N LEU A 56 3.78 25.91 -9.13
CA LEU A 56 4.01 27.15 -8.39
C LEU A 56 5.51 27.38 -8.27
N ALA A 57 5.93 28.63 -8.43
CA ALA A 57 7.31 29.04 -8.23
C ALA A 57 7.40 30.05 -7.09
N GLN A 58 8.28 29.80 -6.12
CA GLN A 58 8.52 30.68 -4.97
C GLN A 58 9.97 31.16 -4.93
N GLY A 59 10.16 32.43 -4.60
CA GLY A 59 11.48 33.09 -4.52
C GLY A 59 11.88 33.82 -5.80
N GLU A 60 12.89 34.68 -5.68
CA GLU A 60 13.43 35.49 -6.76
C GLU A 60 14.80 34.97 -7.21
N THR A 61 15.09 35.03 -8.52
CA THR A 61 16.40 34.71 -9.13
C THR A 61 16.91 33.26 -8.90
N LYS A 62 18.09 33.06 -8.31
CA LYS A 62 18.83 31.78 -8.26
C LYS A 62 18.32 30.76 -7.23
N SER A 63 17.50 31.18 -6.26
CA SER A 63 16.93 30.31 -5.21
C SER A 63 15.49 29.89 -5.48
N ARG A 64 15.00 30.06 -6.72
CA ARG A 64 13.62 29.79 -7.09
C ARG A 64 13.28 28.31 -6.88
N LYS A 65 12.31 28.05 -6.00
CA LYS A 65 11.80 26.72 -5.70
C LYS A 65 10.52 26.48 -6.48
N TYR A 66 10.44 25.34 -7.15
CA TYR A 66 9.26 24.89 -7.86
C TYR A 66 8.54 23.82 -7.06
N ARG A 67 7.21 23.81 -7.10
CA ARG A 67 6.36 22.75 -6.52
C ARG A 67 5.13 22.55 -7.40
N LEU A 68 4.54 21.36 -7.37
CA LEU A 68 3.25 21.15 -8.02
C LEU A 68 2.17 22.05 -7.40
N ALA A 69 1.38 22.68 -8.26
CA ALA A 69 0.20 23.41 -7.85
C ALA A 69 -0.90 22.43 -7.43
N THR A 70 -1.67 22.83 -6.41
CA THR A 70 -2.90 22.12 -6.06
C THR A 70 -4.00 22.69 -6.94
N LYS A 71 -4.50 21.89 -7.87
CA LYS A 71 -5.60 22.27 -8.78
C LYS A 71 -6.93 22.26 -8.05
N PHE A 72 -7.07 21.32 -7.14
CA PHE A 72 -8.28 21.15 -6.35
C PHE A 72 -7.95 20.54 -4.99
N ARG A 73 -8.69 20.96 -3.97
CA ARG A 73 -8.60 20.44 -2.61
C ARG A 73 -9.94 20.55 -1.91
N ILE A 74 -10.37 19.46 -1.29
CA ILE A 74 -11.43 19.45 -0.28
C ILE A 74 -10.91 18.87 1.03
N SER A 75 -11.53 19.28 2.12
CA SER A 75 -11.27 18.78 3.46
C SER A 75 -12.56 18.89 4.26
N GLU A 76 -13.41 17.88 4.15
CA GLU A 76 -14.74 17.88 4.76
C GLU A 76 -14.80 16.88 5.92
N ASP A 77 -15.52 17.26 6.97
CA ASP A 77 -15.90 16.35 8.05
C ASP A 77 -17.31 15.84 7.76
N ILE A 78 -17.46 14.52 7.68
CA ILE A 78 -18.73 13.83 7.41
C ILE A 78 -19.17 13.15 8.69
N GLU A 79 -20.42 13.35 9.09
CA GLU A 79 -21.04 12.62 10.18
C GLU A 79 -21.38 11.20 9.74
N ILE A 80 -21.05 10.22 10.58
CA ILE A 80 -21.35 8.80 10.34
C ILE A 80 -22.65 8.47 11.06
N LEU A 81 -23.70 8.36 10.26
CA LEU A 81 -25.04 7.93 10.64
C LEU A 81 -25.30 6.48 10.17
N PRO A 82 -26.28 5.76 10.74
CA PRO A 82 -26.60 4.38 10.35
C PRO A 82 -26.92 4.17 8.86
N GLU A 83 -27.43 5.20 8.18
CA GLU A 83 -27.76 5.21 6.75
C GLU A 83 -26.62 5.73 5.86
N THR A 84 -25.43 5.95 6.43
CA THR A 84 -24.29 6.46 5.66
C THR A 84 -23.82 5.39 4.69
N GLU A 85 -23.88 5.71 3.40
CA GLU A 85 -23.37 4.87 2.32
C GLU A 85 -22.11 5.51 1.71
N GLU A 86 -21.05 4.73 1.60
CA GLU A 86 -19.79 5.08 0.97
C GLU A 86 -19.95 5.51 -0.49
N ASP A 87 -20.81 4.83 -1.26
CA ASP A 87 -21.03 5.13 -2.67
C ASP A 87 -21.69 6.51 -2.85
N SER A 88 -22.60 6.86 -1.94
CA SER A 88 -23.26 8.17 -1.90
C SER A 88 -22.24 9.29 -1.67
N ILE A 89 -21.29 9.08 -0.76
CA ILE A 89 -20.19 10.02 -0.50
C ILE A 89 -19.26 10.10 -1.71
N TRP A 90 -18.85 8.97 -2.27
CA TRP A 90 -18.01 8.94 -3.46
C TRP A 90 -18.64 9.74 -4.61
N THR A 91 -19.89 9.42 -4.95
CA THR A 91 -20.60 9.99 -6.09
C THR A 91 -20.81 11.50 -5.95
N LYS A 92 -21.16 11.97 -4.75
CA LYS A 92 -21.49 13.38 -4.50
C LYS A 92 -20.27 14.25 -4.18
N LEU A 93 -19.31 13.72 -3.42
CA LEU A 93 -18.20 14.52 -2.87
C LEU A 93 -16.88 14.30 -3.61
N VAL A 94 -16.55 13.08 -4.04
CA VAL A 94 -15.19 12.75 -4.51
C VAL A 94 -15.11 12.69 -6.02
N ARG A 95 -15.96 11.86 -6.65
CA ARG A 95 -16.00 11.61 -8.09
C ARG A 95 -16.01 12.88 -8.96
N PRO A 96 -16.77 13.95 -8.63
CA PRO A 96 -16.81 15.17 -9.46
C PRO A 96 -15.44 15.85 -9.65
N HIS A 97 -14.45 15.52 -8.83
CA HIS A 97 -13.12 16.12 -8.86
C HIS A 97 -12.04 15.24 -9.49
N ILE A 98 -12.41 14.03 -9.91
CA ILE A 98 -11.57 13.07 -10.62
C ILE A 98 -11.95 13.09 -12.11
N THR A 99 -11.73 14.21 -12.78
CA THR A 99 -11.94 14.36 -14.23
C THR A 99 -10.68 14.02 -15.02
N ASP A 100 -10.81 13.75 -16.32
CA ASP A 100 -9.66 13.65 -17.25
C ASP A 100 -8.59 12.63 -16.83
N VAL A 101 -9.02 11.50 -16.27
CA VAL A 101 -8.17 10.36 -15.93
C VAL A 101 -8.55 9.15 -16.78
N GLU A 102 -7.58 8.26 -16.99
CA GLU A 102 -7.84 6.96 -17.61
C GLU A 102 -8.78 6.11 -16.75
N LYS A 103 -9.49 5.18 -17.42
CA LYS A 103 -10.51 4.34 -16.78
C LYS A 103 -9.96 3.55 -15.58
N ASN A 104 -8.77 2.97 -15.73
CA ASN A 104 -8.11 2.18 -14.68
C ASN A 104 -7.85 3.01 -13.41
N VAL A 105 -7.42 4.27 -13.56
CA VAL A 105 -7.18 5.18 -12.43
C VAL A 105 -8.48 5.52 -11.72
N MET A 106 -9.56 5.77 -12.48
CA MET A 106 -10.90 6.01 -11.92
C MET A 106 -11.40 4.79 -11.12
N GLU A 107 -11.24 3.58 -11.66
CA GLU A 107 -11.66 2.33 -10.99
C GLU A 107 -10.88 2.09 -9.70
N ILE A 108 -9.55 2.28 -9.72
CA ILE A 108 -8.71 2.18 -8.52
C ILE A 108 -9.13 3.22 -7.47
N CYS A 109 -9.38 4.47 -7.88
CA CYS A 109 -9.81 5.51 -6.95
C CYS A 109 -11.18 5.19 -6.34
N HIS A 110 -12.12 4.70 -7.16
CA HIS A 110 -13.45 4.32 -6.70
C HIS A 110 -13.36 3.20 -5.66
N TYR A 111 -12.76 2.07 -6.04
CA TYR A 111 -12.62 0.91 -5.16
C TYR A 111 -11.90 1.26 -3.86
N GLY A 112 -10.74 1.92 -3.94
CA GLY A 112 -9.98 2.27 -2.76
C GLY A 112 -10.71 3.25 -1.83
N PHE A 113 -11.44 4.21 -2.39
CA PHE A 113 -12.20 5.13 -1.56
C PHE A 113 -13.36 4.43 -0.85
N THR A 114 -14.17 3.66 -1.57
CA THR A 114 -15.36 2.99 -1.02
C THR A 114 -14.98 1.96 0.02
N GLU A 115 -13.98 1.12 -0.24
CA GLU A 115 -13.47 0.15 0.73
C GLU A 115 -12.98 0.83 2.02
N MET A 116 -12.24 1.93 1.89
CA MET A 116 -11.70 2.61 3.08
C MET A 116 -12.76 3.39 3.85
N MET A 117 -13.79 3.88 3.17
CA MET A 117 -14.93 4.52 3.81
C MET A 117 -15.84 3.50 4.51
N ASN A 118 -16.09 2.33 3.91
CA ASN A 118 -16.80 1.21 4.55
C ASN A 118 -16.11 0.76 5.83
N ASN A 119 -14.78 0.58 5.80
CA ASN A 119 -14.01 0.28 7.02
C ASN A 119 -14.22 1.34 8.12
N VAL A 120 -14.41 2.61 7.76
CA VAL A 120 -14.72 3.65 8.75
C VAL A 120 -16.15 3.51 9.28
N ILE A 121 -17.13 3.30 8.41
CA ILE A 121 -18.54 3.16 8.76
C ILE A 121 -18.74 1.95 9.68
N ASP A 122 -18.17 0.80 9.32
CA ASP A 122 -18.48 -0.48 9.95
C ASP A 122 -17.61 -0.81 11.16
N HIS A 123 -16.36 -0.31 11.19
CA HIS A 123 -15.36 -0.82 12.15
C HIS A 123 -14.68 0.25 13.00
N SER A 124 -14.77 1.54 12.66
CA SER A 124 -14.02 2.56 13.39
C SER A 124 -14.63 2.94 14.75
N ASP A 125 -15.93 2.72 14.95
CA ASP A 125 -16.71 3.27 16.06
C ASP A 125 -16.69 4.82 16.13
N SER A 126 -16.29 5.50 15.04
CA SER A 126 -16.18 6.96 14.96
C SER A 126 -17.49 7.59 14.47
N LYS A 127 -17.92 8.68 15.12
CA LYS A 127 -19.08 9.47 14.68
C LYS A 127 -18.79 10.41 13.51
N VAL A 128 -17.51 10.63 13.22
CA VAL A 128 -17.07 11.58 12.18
C VAL A 128 -15.91 10.98 11.41
N ALA A 129 -15.95 11.13 10.08
CA ALA A 129 -14.83 10.87 9.19
C ALA A 129 -14.40 12.15 8.49
N ARG A 130 -13.10 12.46 8.55
CA ARG A 130 -12.51 13.55 7.78
C ARG A 130 -12.02 13.04 6.44
N ILE A 131 -12.55 13.60 5.37
CA ILE A 131 -12.15 13.29 4.00
C ILE A 131 -11.35 14.44 3.43
N HIS A 132 -10.11 14.16 3.06
CA HIS A 132 -9.25 15.12 2.39
C HIS A 132 -8.82 14.59 1.02
N ILE A 133 -9.27 15.28 -0.03
CA ILE A 133 -8.84 15.03 -1.41
C ILE A 133 -7.95 16.18 -1.85
N ARG A 134 -6.85 15.85 -2.53
CA ARG A 134 -5.96 16.82 -3.17
C ARG A 134 -5.59 16.34 -4.57
N ARG A 135 -5.84 17.18 -5.56
CA ARG A 135 -5.47 16.93 -6.95
C ARG A 135 -4.39 17.91 -7.41
N THR A 136 -3.41 17.38 -8.14
CA THR A 136 -2.41 18.15 -8.89
C THR A 136 -2.64 17.99 -10.40
N ALA A 137 -1.71 18.46 -11.22
CA ALA A 137 -1.77 18.23 -12.66
C ALA A 137 -1.52 16.75 -13.06
N VAL A 138 -0.88 15.96 -12.20
CA VAL A 138 -0.42 14.58 -12.53
C VAL A 138 -0.84 13.52 -11.54
N SER A 139 -1.49 13.88 -10.44
CA SER A 139 -1.82 12.91 -9.40
C SER A 139 -3.01 13.34 -8.54
N ILE A 140 -3.59 12.34 -7.88
CA ILE A 140 -4.58 12.52 -6.82
C ILE A 140 -4.11 11.86 -5.53
N VAL A 141 -4.41 12.53 -4.43
CA VAL A 141 -4.25 12.04 -3.06
C VAL A 141 -5.61 12.02 -2.41
N MET A 142 -5.96 10.89 -1.80
CA MET A 142 -7.15 10.72 -0.98
C MET A 142 -6.71 10.34 0.43
N ARG A 143 -7.28 11.00 1.43
CA ARG A 143 -7.03 10.71 2.84
C ARG A 143 -8.36 10.61 3.56
N ILE A 144 -8.56 9.50 4.25
CA ILE A 144 -9.72 9.27 5.12
C ILE A 144 -9.18 9.17 6.54
N THR A 145 -9.80 9.87 7.48
CA THR A 145 -9.35 9.89 8.88
C THR A 145 -10.53 9.81 9.82
N ASP A 146 -10.57 8.78 10.65
CA ASP A 146 -11.53 8.63 11.74
C ASP A 146 -10.90 9.01 13.09
N LYS A 147 -11.74 9.15 14.12
CA LYS A 147 -11.32 9.38 15.52
C LYS A 147 -11.66 8.20 16.42
N GLY A 148 -11.79 7.03 15.82
CA GLY A 148 -12.17 5.78 16.46
C GLY A 148 -11.11 5.19 17.37
N ILE A 149 -11.25 3.90 17.66
CA ILE A 149 -10.30 3.15 18.50
C ILE A 149 -8.91 2.99 17.84
N GLY A 150 -8.86 3.04 16.50
CA GLY A 150 -7.66 2.80 15.70
C GLY A 150 -7.53 1.34 15.27
N ILE A 151 -7.24 1.12 13.98
CA ILE A 151 -7.29 -0.19 13.33
C ILE A 151 -6.41 -1.25 13.99
N PHE A 152 -5.16 -0.93 14.34
CA PHE A 152 -4.24 -1.90 14.94
C PHE A 152 -4.71 -2.34 16.34
N LYS A 153 -5.26 -1.39 17.11
CA LYS A 153 -5.79 -1.68 18.45
C LYS A 153 -7.10 -2.47 18.37
N LYS A 154 -7.96 -2.18 17.39
CA LYS A 154 -9.18 -2.96 17.13
C LYS A 154 -8.84 -4.40 16.80
N ILE A 155 -7.98 -4.62 15.79
CA ILE A 155 -7.54 -5.96 15.39
C ILE A 155 -6.85 -6.69 16.55
N GLN A 156 -6.04 -6.00 17.35
CA GLN A 156 -5.42 -6.60 18.52
C GLN A 156 -6.48 -7.18 19.49
N GLY A 157 -7.51 -6.40 19.80
CA GLY A 157 -8.59 -6.84 20.69
C GLY A 157 -9.46 -7.94 20.09
N ASP A 158 -9.85 -7.79 18.82
CA ASP A 158 -10.76 -8.73 18.13
C ASP A 158 -10.11 -10.11 17.90
N PHE A 159 -8.78 -10.19 17.82
CA PHE A 159 -8.03 -11.42 17.55
C PHE A 159 -7.13 -11.87 18.70
N ASP A 160 -7.28 -11.29 19.90
CA ASP A 160 -6.52 -11.62 21.12
C ASP A 160 -5.00 -11.66 20.88
N LEU A 161 -4.48 -10.62 20.22
CA LEU A 161 -3.07 -10.52 19.86
C LEU A 161 -2.25 -9.90 21.00
N ASP A 162 -1.10 -10.49 21.31
CA ASP A 162 -0.24 -10.00 22.40
C ASP A 162 0.32 -8.59 22.14
N ASP A 163 0.53 -8.23 20.87
CA ASP A 163 1.18 -6.97 20.45
C ASP A 163 0.45 -6.37 19.23
N PRO A 164 0.16 -5.05 19.20
CA PRO A 164 -0.41 -4.35 18.05
C PRO A 164 0.33 -4.56 16.71
N ARG A 165 1.64 -4.83 16.74
CA ARG A 165 2.45 -5.13 15.55
C ARG A 165 2.03 -6.44 14.89
N GLN A 166 1.51 -7.40 15.65
CA GLN A 166 0.94 -8.63 15.09
C GLN A 166 -0.31 -8.34 14.24
N ALA A 167 -1.08 -7.30 14.57
CA ALA A 167 -2.24 -6.90 13.77
C ALA A 167 -1.85 -6.59 12.33
N LEU A 168 -0.66 -6.01 12.11
CA LEU A 168 -0.18 -5.73 10.76
C LEU A 168 0.18 -7.01 10.00
N LEU A 169 0.83 -7.98 10.66
CA LEU A 169 1.10 -9.28 10.05
C LEU A 169 -0.20 -9.99 9.66
N GLU A 170 -1.25 -9.88 10.48
CA GLU A 170 -2.55 -10.47 10.14
C GLU A 170 -3.24 -9.73 8.99
N LEU A 171 -3.14 -8.41 8.96
CA LEU A 171 -3.68 -7.55 7.89
C LEU A 171 -2.95 -7.78 6.56
N SER A 172 -1.62 -7.99 6.60
CA SER A 172 -0.81 -8.22 5.40
C SER A 172 -1.14 -9.55 4.72
N LYS A 173 -1.72 -10.52 5.44
CA LYS A 173 -2.16 -11.81 4.89
C LYS A 173 -3.47 -11.69 4.09
N GLY A 174 -4.32 -10.69 4.35
CA GLY A 174 -5.66 -10.56 3.78
C GLY A 174 -6.70 -11.52 4.41
N LYS A 175 -7.97 -11.47 3.97
CA LYS A 175 -9.09 -12.23 4.56
C LYS A 175 -9.26 -12.03 6.07
N LEU A 176 -8.98 -10.82 6.56
CA LEU A 176 -9.06 -10.45 7.97
C LEU A 176 -10.33 -9.63 8.22
N THR A 177 -11.25 -10.20 8.99
CA THR A 177 -12.52 -9.57 9.39
C THR A 177 -12.94 -10.14 10.74
N SER A 178 -13.46 -9.29 11.62
CA SER A 178 -14.16 -9.70 12.84
C SER A 178 -15.65 -9.94 12.62
N ASP A 179 -16.17 -9.62 11.43
CA ASP A 179 -17.54 -9.85 10.99
C ASP A 179 -17.57 -10.54 9.62
N PRO A 180 -17.45 -11.88 9.58
CA PRO A 180 -17.39 -12.66 8.35
C PRO A 180 -18.74 -12.80 7.62
N ASP A 181 -19.86 -12.49 8.29
CA ASP A 181 -21.19 -12.57 7.68
C ASP A 181 -21.44 -11.37 6.75
N ASN A 182 -20.82 -10.22 7.06
CA ASN A 182 -20.98 -8.98 6.28
C ASN A 182 -19.72 -8.58 5.49
N HIS A 183 -18.52 -9.06 5.84
CA HIS A 183 -17.27 -8.63 5.19
C HIS A 183 -16.36 -9.80 4.83
N SER A 184 -15.74 -9.73 3.64
CA SER A 184 -14.73 -10.70 3.20
C SER A 184 -13.36 -10.52 3.89
N GLY A 185 -13.08 -9.32 4.40
CA GLY A 185 -11.79 -8.96 4.99
C GLY A 185 -10.68 -8.76 3.95
N GLU A 186 -11.05 -8.44 2.70
CA GLU A 186 -10.13 -8.34 1.57
C GLU A 186 -9.83 -6.88 1.16
N GLY A 187 -10.71 -5.95 1.51
CA GLY A 187 -10.69 -4.56 1.06
C GLY A 187 -9.36 -3.83 1.28
N ILE A 188 -8.85 -3.83 2.51
CA ILE A 188 -7.56 -3.19 2.83
C ILE A 188 -6.41 -3.87 2.09
N PHE A 189 -6.42 -5.20 1.99
CA PHE A 189 -5.36 -5.97 1.36
C PHE A 189 -5.22 -5.64 -0.13
N PHE A 190 -6.33 -5.55 -0.85
CA PHE A 190 -6.32 -5.21 -2.26
C PHE A 190 -6.07 -3.72 -2.49
N THR A 191 -6.72 -2.86 -1.71
CA THR A 191 -6.53 -1.41 -1.79
C THR A 191 -5.06 -1.03 -1.58
N SER A 192 -4.37 -1.66 -0.62
CA SER A 192 -2.96 -1.34 -0.35
C SER A 192 -2.04 -1.62 -1.53
N ARG A 193 -2.43 -2.53 -2.43
CA ARG A 193 -1.66 -2.96 -3.60
C ARG A 193 -2.08 -2.30 -4.91
N MET A 194 -3.21 -1.59 -4.93
CA MET A 194 -3.71 -0.89 -6.12
C MET A 194 -3.12 0.51 -6.31
N PHE A 195 -2.73 1.20 -5.24
CA PHE A 195 -2.23 2.57 -5.32
C PHE A 195 -0.71 2.63 -5.51
N ASP A 196 -0.22 3.75 -6.04
CA ASP A 196 1.23 4.01 -6.10
C ASP A 196 1.81 4.23 -4.70
N LYS A 197 0.98 4.68 -3.77
CA LYS A 197 1.32 4.69 -2.35
C LYS A 197 0.07 4.50 -1.53
N PHE A 198 0.18 3.57 -0.59
CA PHE A 198 -0.81 3.35 0.45
C PHE A 198 -0.16 3.47 1.82
N MET A 199 -0.84 4.10 2.78
CA MET A 199 -0.34 4.23 4.14
C MET A 199 -1.49 4.20 5.14
N ILE A 200 -1.28 3.44 6.21
CA ILE A 200 -2.11 3.45 7.42
C ILE A 200 -1.31 4.09 8.54
N ARG A 201 -1.87 5.09 9.20
CA ARG A 201 -1.35 5.62 10.46
C ARG A 201 -2.41 5.46 11.54
N SER A 202 -2.07 4.77 12.62
CA SER A 202 -2.98 4.56 13.76
C SER A 202 -2.15 4.42 15.03
N GLY A 203 -2.43 5.25 16.03
CA GLY A 203 -1.61 5.32 17.24
C GLY A 203 -0.14 5.66 16.92
N GLU A 204 0.76 4.87 17.48
CA GLU A 204 2.21 5.00 17.28
C GLU A 204 2.72 4.21 16.05
N MET A 205 1.84 3.58 15.27
CA MET A 205 2.24 2.73 14.14
C MET A 205 1.93 3.38 12.79
N VAL A 206 2.86 3.21 11.85
CA VAL A 206 2.70 3.56 10.44
C VAL A 206 3.04 2.35 9.58
N TYR A 207 2.07 1.90 8.80
CA TYR A 207 2.27 0.93 7.73
C TYR A 207 2.26 1.64 6.39
N MET A 208 3.18 1.28 5.50
CA MET A 208 3.27 1.85 4.15
C MET A 208 3.50 0.73 3.13
N CYS A 209 2.74 0.77 2.04
CA CYS A 209 2.92 -0.09 0.88
C CYS A 209 3.26 0.79 -0.33
N MET A 210 4.29 0.39 -1.07
CA MET A 210 4.84 1.10 -2.23
C MET A 210 4.92 0.16 -3.45
N PRO A 211 5.12 0.66 -4.68
CA PRO A 211 4.97 -0.11 -5.91
C PRO A 211 5.92 -1.29 -6.09
N SER A 212 7.04 -1.31 -5.37
CA SER A 212 7.96 -2.45 -5.32
C SER A 212 7.36 -3.68 -4.62
N ASN A 213 6.09 -3.64 -4.19
CA ASN A 213 5.46 -4.58 -3.25
C ASN A 213 6.25 -4.72 -1.93
N GLU A 214 7.09 -3.72 -1.64
CA GLU A 214 7.81 -3.65 -0.39
C GLU A 214 6.86 -3.04 0.64
N ASP A 215 6.49 -3.88 1.59
CA ASP A 215 5.81 -3.47 2.79
C ASP A 215 6.83 -2.88 3.76
N TYR A 216 6.47 -1.76 4.39
CA TYR A 216 7.30 -1.11 5.40
C TYR A 216 6.48 -0.85 6.65
N LEU A 217 7.03 -1.21 7.81
CA LEU A 217 6.50 -0.84 9.12
C LEU A 217 7.46 0.12 9.80
N PHE A 218 6.93 1.21 10.33
CA PHE A 218 7.68 2.15 11.15
C PHE A 218 6.87 2.53 12.39
N GLU A 219 7.58 2.69 13.51
CA GLU A 219 7.03 3.40 14.67
C GLU A 219 7.08 4.91 14.40
N SER A 220 5.94 5.57 14.55
CA SER A 220 5.82 7.00 14.42
C SER A 220 6.49 7.68 15.63
N ARG A 221 7.54 8.45 15.37
CA ARG A 221 8.17 9.30 16.40
C ARG A 221 7.26 10.43 16.87
N GLU A 222 6.19 10.70 16.13
CA GLU A 222 5.25 11.78 16.38
C GLU A 222 3.93 11.25 16.94
N LYS A 223 3.62 11.57 18.21
CA LYS A 223 2.36 11.22 18.90
C LYS A 223 1.14 12.03 18.43
N ILE A 224 1.11 12.48 17.17
CA ILE A 224 0.05 13.37 16.66
C ILE A 224 -1.31 12.66 16.57
N PHE A 225 -1.31 11.33 16.46
CA PHE A 225 -2.52 10.51 16.41
C PHE A 225 -2.61 9.62 17.65
N ALA A 226 -3.14 10.17 18.76
CA ALA A 226 -3.34 9.37 19.97
C ALA A 226 -4.47 8.32 19.81
N THR A 227 -5.45 8.60 18.95
CA THR A 227 -6.59 7.71 18.63
C THR A 227 -6.99 7.84 17.15
N GLY A 228 -7.74 6.86 16.65
CA GLY A 228 -8.26 6.79 15.30
C GLY A 228 -7.28 6.23 14.27
N THR A 229 -7.76 6.11 13.03
CA THR A 229 -6.97 5.68 11.87
C THR A 229 -6.95 6.79 10.82
N ALA A 230 -5.80 6.97 10.18
CA ALA A 230 -5.66 7.81 9.00
C ALA A 230 -5.11 6.96 7.85
N ILE A 231 -5.94 6.77 6.82
CA ILE A 231 -5.56 6.13 5.57
C ILE A 231 -5.14 7.19 4.56
N HIS A 232 -4.05 6.96 3.85
CA HIS A 232 -3.57 7.79 2.76
C HIS A 232 -3.34 6.94 1.52
N MET A 233 -3.95 7.36 0.42
CA MET A 233 -3.88 6.72 -0.88
C MET A 233 -3.46 7.75 -1.91
N SER A 234 -2.50 7.43 -2.78
CA SER A 234 -2.16 8.29 -3.91
C SER A 234 -1.85 7.50 -5.16
N ILE A 235 -2.30 8.04 -6.29
CA ILE A 235 -2.07 7.48 -7.62
C ILE A 235 -1.79 8.59 -8.63
N GLU A 236 -0.88 8.32 -9.55
CA GLU A 236 -0.53 9.16 -10.68
C GLU A 236 -1.49 8.92 -11.85
N PHE A 237 -1.80 9.96 -12.62
CA PHE A 237 -2.81 9.89 -13.68
C PHE A 237 -2.37 9.11 -14.93
N ASP A 238 -1.07 8.88 -15.08
CA ASP A 238 -0.48 8.03 -16.12
C ASP A 238 -0.09 6.63 -15.59
N SER A 239 -0.55 6.28 -14.38
CA SER A 239 -0.34 4.94 -13.81
C SER A 239 -0.92 3.87 -14.73
N THR A 240 -0.12 2.86 -15.05
CA THR A 240 -0.54 1.71 -15.87
C THR A 240 -1.14 0.58 -15.03
N ARG A 241 -1.34 0.80 -13.73
CA ARG A 241 -1.86 -0.20 -12.81
C ARG A 241 -3.28 -0.59 -13.17
N ASP A 242 -3.59 -1.87 -13.04
CA ASP A 242 -4.92 -2.43 -13.29
C ASP A 242 -5.40 -3.19 -12.05
N SER A 243 -6.59 -2.85 -11.56
CA SER A 243 -7.20 -3.53 -10.41
C SER A 243 -7.40 -5.03 -10.68
N THR A 244 -7.75 -5.40 -11.92
CA THR A 244 -7.91 -6.78 -12.38
C THR A 244 -6.59 -7.55 -12.30
N GLU A 245 -5.48 -6.94 -12.69
CA GLU A 245 -4.15 -7.55 -12.54
C GLU A 245 -3.83 -7.77 -11.06
N VAL A 246 -4.17 -6.80 -10.20
CA VAL A 246 -4.00 -6.97 -8.75
C VAL A 246 -4.80 -8.16 -8.23
N PHE A 247 -6.09 -8.29 -8.56
CA PHE A 247 -6.92 -9.42 -8.14
C PHE A 247 -6.39 -10.77 -8.65
N ASN A 248 -6.08 -10.85 -9.94
CA ASN A 248 -5.61 -12.08 -10.58
C ASN A 248 -4.29 -12.59 -9.97
N ARG A 249 -3.39 -11.71 -9.52
CA ARG A 249 -2.15 -12.11 -8.83
C ARG A 249 -2.37 -12.91 -7.55
N PHE A 250 -3.55 -12.82 -6.95
CA PHE A 250 -3.90 -13.50 -5.70
C PHE A 250 -4.97 -14.60 -5.87
N THR A 251 -5.26 -14.98 -7.11
CA THR A 251 -6.05 -16.16 -7.46
C THR A 251 -5.10 -17.32 -7.77
N ALA A 252 -5.40 -18.53 -7.31
CA ALA A 252 -4.68 -19.74 -7.74
C ALA A 252 -5.15 -20.22 -9.12
N ASP A 253 -4.28 -20.87 -9.90
CA ASP A 253 -4.55 -21.28 -11.29
C ASP A 253 -5.75 -22.25 -11.44
N ASP A 254 -6.17 -22.90 -10.34
CA ASP A 254 -7.25 -23.90 -10.30
C ASP A 254 -8.57 -23.38 -9.69
N ASP A 255 -8.67 -22.08 -9.42
CA ASP A 255 -9.82 -21.46 -8.75
C ASP A 255 -10.64 -20.58 -9.69
N ASP A 256 -11.96 -20.61 -9.51
CA ASP A 256 -12.94 -19.72 -10.18
C ASP A 256 -12.80 -18.26 -9.68
N HIS A 257 -11.63 -17.64 -9.87
CA HIS A 257 -11.31 -16.26 -9.48
C HIS A 257 -11.40 -15.95 -7.97
N ALA A 258 -11.36 -16.99 -7.11
CA ALA A 258 -11.36 -16.80 -5.67
C ALA A 258 -9.99 -16.35 -5.14
N PHE A 259 -9.95 -15.36 -4.25
CA PHE A 259 -8.75 -14.99 -3.51
C PHE A 259 -8.26 -16.20 -2.71
N SER A 260 -7.21 -16.89 -3.15
CA SER A 260 -6.73 -18.13 -2.53
C SER A 260 -5.22 -18.19 -2.41
N LYS A 261 -4.53 -17.18 -2.91
CA LYS A 261 -3.09 -16.99 -2.78
C LYS A 261 -2.79 -15.78 -1.93
N THR A 262 -1.81 -15.85 -1.03
CA THR A 262 -1.33 -14.69 -0.27
C THR A 262 0.19 -14.60 -0.26
N HIS A 263 0.68 -13.39 0.01
CA HIS A 263 2.10 -13.06 0.09
C HIS A 263 2.37 -12.38 1.42
N VAL A 264 3.18 -13.03 2.26
CA VAL A 264 3.40 -12.69 3.66
C VAL A 264 4.82 -12.19 3.85
N PRO A 265 5.03 -10.89 4.12
CA PRO A 265 6.34 -10.36 4.47
C PRO A 265 6.76 -10.87 5.85
N VAL A 266 7.71 -11.80 5.89
CA VAL A 266 8.12 -12.50 7.11
C VAL A 266 8.79 -11.56 8.10
N PHE A 267 9.42 -10.47 7.62
CA PHE A 267 10.01 -9.46 8.50
C PHE A 267 8.98 -8.82 9.45
N LEU A 268 7.68 -8.81 9.12
CA LEU A 268 6.62 -8.30 10.00
C LEU A 268 6.41 -9.18 11.24
N ALA A 269 6.86 -10.43 11.22
CA ALA A 269 6.85 -11.31 12.39
C ALA A 269 8.07 -11.11 13.29
N SER A 270 9.06 -10.33 12.85
CA SER A 270 10.22 -9.93 13.63
C SER A 270 9.85 -8.71 14.48
N TYR A 271 9.49 -8.92 15.74
CA TYR A 271 9.34 -7.82 16.70
C TYR A 271 10.06 -8.15 18.02
N ASP A 272 10.59 -7.11 18.68
CA ASP A 272 11.52 -7.18 19.82
C ASP A 272 12.81 -8.00 19.53
N ASN A 273 13.32 -8.71 20.55
CA ASN A 273 14.53 -9.55 20.48
C ASN A 273 14.28 -10.95 19.89
N ASP A 274 13.05 -11.27 19.44
CA ASP A 274 12.72 -12.59 18.90
C ASP A 274 13.13 -12.68 17.42
N GLN A 275 14.38 -13.12 17.18
CA GLN A 275 15.06 -13.12 15.87
C GLN A 275 14.56 -14.21 14.90
N LEU A 276 13.24 -14.41 14.74
CA LEU A 276 12.66 -15.48 13.91
C LEU A 276 13.35 -16.85 14.15
N VAL A 277 13.69 -17.13 15.42
CA VAL A 277 14.46 -18.32 15.80
C VAL A 277 13.54 -19.43 16.31
N SER A 278 12.47 -19.04 17.00
CA SER A 278 11.63 -19.93 17.80
C SER A 278 10.46 -20.53 17.01
N ARG A 279 9.92 -21.66 17.50
CA ARG A 279 8.67 -22.23 16.98
C ARG A 279 7.47 -21.32 17.23
N SER A 280 7.49 -20.59 18.35
CA SER A 280 6.43 -19.62 18.67
C SER A 280 6.37 -18.51 17.62
N ALA A 281 7.53 -18.02 17.17
CA ALA A 281 7.60 -17.07 16.05
C ALA A 281 7.02 -17.66 14.74
N ALA A 282 7.34 -18.92 14.43
CA ALA A 282 6.76 -19.59 13.26
C ALA A 282 5.23 -19.73 13.37
N LYS A 283 4.70 -20.11 14.53
CA LYS A 283 3.24 -20.25 14.74
C LYS A 283 2.48 -18.93 14.54
N ARG A 284 3.06 -17.80 14.94
CA ARG A 284 2.49 -16.47 14.65
C ARG A 284 2.39 -16.22 13.14
N VAL A 285 3.46 -16.52 12.39
CA VAL A 285 3.44 -16.43 10.91
C VAL A 285 2.35 -17.33 10.33
N LEU A 286 2.28 -18.59 10.76
CA LEU A 286 1.37 -19.61 10.21
C LEU A 286 -0.11 -19.38 10.51
N THR A 287 -0.45 -18.47 11.43
CA THR A 287 -1.84 -18.20 11.80
C THR A 287 -2.66 -17.82 10.57
N ARG A 288 -3.84 -18.44 10.42
CA ARG A 288 -4.80 -18.26 9.31
C ARG A 288 -4.35 -18.75 7.93
N PHE A 289 -3.21 -19.44 7.80
CA PHE A 289 -2.76 -19.97 6.51
C PHE A 289 -3.73 -20.98 5.87
N THR A 290 -4.54 -21.68 6.67
CA THR A 290 -5.59 -22.59 6.17
C THR A 290 -6.71 -21.89 5.38
N LYS A 291 -6.79 -20.54 5.41
CA LYS A 291 -7.70 -19.76 4.56
C LYS A 291 -7.22 -19.63 3.11
N PHE A 292 -6.02 -20.10 2.81
CA PHE A 292 -5.36 -19.98 1.50
C PHE A 292 -4.94 -21.36 0.97
N LYS A 293 -4.94 -21.50 -0.35
CA LYS A 293 -4.37 -22.66 -1.07
C LYS A 293 -2.87 -22.47 -1.28
N GLU A 294 -2.43 -21.24 -1.58
CA GLU A 294 -1.02 -20.90 -1.77
C GLU A 294 -0.57 -19.79 -0.82
N VAL A 295 0.56 -19.99 -0.16
CA VAL A 295 1.17 -18.98 0.70
C VAL A 295 2.62 -18.76 0.32
N TRP A 296 2.94 -17.53 -0.07
CA TRP A 296 4.31 -17.10 -0.35
C TRP A 296 4.89 -16.38 0.86
N LEU A 297 5.97 -16.92 1.40
CA LEU A 297 6.73 -16.34 2.51
C LEU A 297 7.87 -15.51 1.95
N ASP A 298 7.77 -14.19 2.07
CA ASP A 298 8.78 -13.26 1.60
C ASP A 298 9.80 -12.95 2.70
N PHE A 299 11.05 -13.32 2.46
CA PHE A 299 12.17 -13.13 3.39
C PHE A 299 12.99 -11.87 3.10
N GLN A 300 12.49 -10.94 2.29
CA GLN A 300 13.14 -9.64 2.09
C GLN A 300 13.35 -8.94 3.44
N GLY A 301 14.59 -8.48 3.67
CA GLY A 301 14.98 -7.82 4.93
C GLY A 301 15.16 -8.76 6.13
N VAL A 302 15.02 -10.08 5.95
CA VAL A 302 15.32 -11.06 6.99
C VAL A 302 16.77 -11.49 6.89
N GLU A 303 17.57 -11.17 7.92
CA GLU A 303 18.99 -11.52 7.97
C GLU A 303 19.20 -13.03 8.17
N LYS A 304 18.46 -13.63 9.10
CA LYS A 304 18.58 -15.04 9.47
C LYS A 304 17.28 -15.59 10.05
N VAL A 305 17.13 -16.91 10.00
CA VAL A 305 16.05 -17.64 10.66
C VAL A 305 16.62 -18.83 11.43
N GLY A 306 16.01 -19.16 12.57
CA GLY A 306 16.43 -20.32 13.35
C GLY A 306 15.98 -21.64 12.73
N GLN A 307 16.71 -22.71 13.04
CA GLN A 307 16.34 -24.05 12.60
C GLN A 307 14.93 -24.45 13.08
N ALA A 308 14.56 -24.09 14.32
CA ALA A 308 13.25 -24.44 14.87
C ALA A 308 12.11 -23.70 14.16
N PHE A 309 12.33 -22.45 13.74
CA PHE A 309 11.41 -21.67 12.94
C PHE A 309 11.19 -22.30 11.55
N ALA A 310 12.27 -22.57 10.82
CA ALA A 310 12.18 -23.17 9.47
C ALA A 310 11.56 -24.58 9.51
N ASP A 311 11.92 -25.39 10.50
CA ASP A 311 11.36 -26.74 10.71
C ASP A 311 9.85 -26.72 10.98
N GLU A 312 9.37 -25.75 11.77
CA GLU A 312 7.95 -25.62 12.08
C GLU A 312 7.14 -25.26 10.82
N ILE A 313 7.62 -24.33 9.99
CA ILE A 313 6.91 -23.89 8.79
C ILE A 313 6.97 -24.94 7.67
N PHE A 314 8.19 -25.28 7.24
CA PHE A 314 8.38 -26.02 5.99
C PHE A 314 8.35 -27.54 6.13
N ARG A 315 8.32 -28.06 7.37
CA ARG A 315 8.17 -29.50 7.62
C ARG A 315 6.94 -29.82 8.45
N VAL A 316 6.83 -29.27 9.66
CA VAL A 316 5.74 -29.63 10.59
C VAL A 316 4.39 -29.15 10.04
N TYR A 317 4.26 -27.86 9.74
CA TYR A 317 3.02 -27.30 9.23
C TYR A 317 2.67 -27.82 7.85
N ALA A 318 3.65 -27.86 6.93
CA ALA A 318 3.46 -28.40 5.58
C ALA A 318 2.96 -29.86 5.61
N LYS A 319 3.49 -30.71 6.49
CA LYS A 319 3.02 -32.08 6.67
C LYS A 319 1.60 -32.14 7.24
N ALA A 320 1.27 -31.26 8.18
CA ALA A 320 -0.04 -31.22 8.83
C ALA A 320 -1.15 -30.62 7.94
N ASN A 321 -0.79 -29.78 6.97
CA ASN A 321 -1.72 -29.03 6.13
C ASN A 321 -1.39 -29.24 4.63
N PRO A 322 -1.53 -30.45 4.09
CA PRO A 322 -1.14 -30.76 2.70
C PRO A 322 -1.98 -30.01 1.65
N SER A 323 -3.13 -29.45 2.04
CA SER A 323 -3.95 -28.60 1.17
C SER A 323 -3.41 -27.18 1.00
N VAL A 324 -2.38 -26.78 1.77
CA VAL A 324 -1.76 -25.46 1.70
C VAL A 324 -0.35 -25.61 1.14
N SER A 325 -0.15 -25.09 -0.06
CA SER A 325 1.15 -25.03 -0.72
C SER A 325 1.96 -23.85 -0.18
N LEU A 326 3.13 -24.13 0.37
CA LEU A 326 4.05 -23.11 0.91
C LEU A 326 5.19 -22.86 -0.07
N PHE A 327 5.41 -21.59 -0.38
CA PHE A 327 6.49 -21.11 -1.22
C PHE A 327 7.30 -20.04 -0.47
N TYR A 328 8.51 -19.77 -0.94
CA TYR A 328 9.33 -18.68 -0.39
C TYR A 328 9.98 -17.84 -1.49
N SER A 329 10.23 -16.57 -1.18
CA SER A 329 10.88 -15.59 -2.06
C SER A 329 11.85 -14.70 -1.28
N ASN A 330 12.76 -14.03 -2.01
CA ASN A 330 13.72 -13.04 -1.50
C ASN A 330 14.57 -13.50 -0.29
N ALA A 331 14.80 -14.79 -0.14
CA ALA A 331 15.67 -15.34 0.89
C ALA A 331 17.15 -15.14 0.53
N ASN A 332 17.96 -14.76 1.53
CA ASN A 332 19.41 -14.77 1.40
C ASN A 332 19.97 -16.19 1.57
N ASN A 333 21.27 -16.38 1.33
CA ASN A 333 21.91 -17.70 1.40
C ASN A 333 21.76 -18.41 2.77
N GLU A 334 21.83 -17.67 3.88
CA GLU A 334 21.67 -18.24 5.23
C GLU A 334 20.24 -18.74 5.46
N VAL A 335 19.25 -17.93 5.07
CA VAL A 335 17.82 -18.28 5.17
C VAL A 335 17.51 -19.48 4.26
N THR A 336 17.97 -19.46 3.00
CA THR A 336 17.78 -20.56 2.05
C THR A 336 18.32 -21.87 2.60
N GLY A 337 19.53 -21.88 3.18
CA GLY A 337 20.11 -23.09 3.77
C GLY A 337 19.29 -23.68 4.92
N MET A 338 18.61 -22.84 5.72
CA MET A 338 17.73 -23.30 6.79
C MET A 338 16.39 -23.84 6.26
N VAL A 339 15.80 -23.17 5.27
CA VAL A 339 14.56 -23.59 4.61
C VAL A 339 14.76 -24.92 3.89
N GLU A 340 15.79 -25.04 3.06
CA GLU A 340 16.07 -26.27 2.31
C GLU A 340 16.35 -27.46 3.23
N ARG A 341 17.01 -27.25 4.37
CA ARG A 341 17.21 -28.28 5.39
C ARG A 341 15.88 -28.83 5.93
N ALA A 342 14.90 -27.95 6.17
CA ALA A 342 13.58 -28.37 6.65
C ALA A 342 12.79 -29.11 5.55
N VAL A 343 12.82 -28.60 4.32
CA VAL A 343 12.16 -29.22 3.15
C VAL A 343 12.74 -30.60 2.83
N ASN A 344 14.06 -30.77 2.89
CA ASN A 344 14.69 -32.07 2.63
C ASN A 344 14.28 -33.12 3.67
N LYS A 345 14.19 -32.74 4.95
CA LYS A 345 13.66 -33.62 6.01
C LYS A 345 12.19 -34.00 5.78
N LEU A 346 11.38 -33.11 5.21
CA LEU A 346 10.00 -33.44 4.85
C LEU A 346 9.96 -34.52 3.78
N LYS A 347 10.78 -34.40 2.73
CA LYS A 347 10.89 -35.39 1.66
C LYS A 347 11.36 -36.75 2.19
N GLU A 348 12.37 -36.76 3.05
CA GLU A 348 12.88 -37.99 3.70
C GLU A 348 11.84 -38.69 4.59
N THR A 349 10.89 -37.95 5.16
CA THR A 349 9.84 -38.51 6.05
C THR A 349 8.53 -38.81 5.32
N SER A 350 8.46 -38.53 4.02
CA SER A 350 7.29 -38.77 3.16
C SER A 350 7.57 -39.82 2.08
N ALA A 351 8.83 -40.17 1.85
CA ALA A 351 9.28 -41.38 1.17
C ALA A 351 9.27 -42.56 2.14
#